data_AF-A0A5C7M2M6-F1
#
_entry.id   AF-A0A5C7M2M6-F1
#
_cell.length_a   1.000
_cell.length_b   1.000
_cell.length_c   1.000
_cell.angle_alpha   90.00
_cell.angle_beta   90.00
_cell.angle_gamma   90.00
#
_symmetry.space_group_name_H-M   'P 1'
#
loop_
_entity.id
_entity.type
_entity.pdbx_description
1 polymer ?
#
loop_
_entity_poly.entity_id
_entity_poly.type
_entity_poly.pdbx_seq_one_letter_code
_entity_poly.pdbx_strand_id
1 'polypeptide(L)'
;MPYKNKNDAKVWAERNKERVRQLNRAGHIRRKYGMSPEDYDSLLKAQNGTCALCDRRQEEERYGRLHIDHDHETGRIRGLLCWWCNHKTIGKHNDPMFFYRIYKYLQPNVPEVAKEMGMVTDAEDS
;
A
#
# COMPACT_ATOMS: atom_id res chain seq x y z
N MET A 1 8.28 -1.68 -33.45
CA MET A 1 9.22 -2.01 -32.35
C MET A 1 10.65 -1.93 -32.89
N PRO A 2 11.66 -1.49 -32.12
CA PRO A 2 12.97 -1.09 -32.62
C PRO A 2 13.98 -2.23 -32.87
N TYR A 3 13.56 -3.49 -33.06
CA TYR A 3 14.46 -4.64 -33.21
C TYR A 3 13.93 -5.66 -34.22
N LYS A 4 14.85 -6.33 -34.93
CA LYS A 4 14.56 -7.20 -36.09
C LYS A 4 14.52 -8.70 -35.78
N ASN A 5 15.16 -9.15 -34.69
CA ASN A 5 15.15 -10.56 -34.26
C ASN A 5 15.20 -10.72 -32.72
N LYS A 6 15.11 -11.97 -32.23
CA LYS A 6 15.10 -12.28 -30.78
C LYS A 6 16.41 -11.94 -30.06
N ASN A 7 17.55 -12.05 -30.74
CA ASN A 7 18.86 -11.74 -30.15
C ASN A 7 19.02 -10.22 -29.99
N ASP A 8 18.60 -9.45 -31.00
CA ASP A 8 18.55 -7.99 -30.96
C ASP A 8 17.59 -7.50 -29.88
N ALA A 9 16.46 -8.18 -29.69
CA ALA A 9 15.51 -7.86 -28.62
C ALA A 9 16.13 -8.09 -27.23
N LYS A 10 16.91 -9.16 -27.04
CA LYS A 10 17.62 -9.44 -25.78
C LYS A 10 18.70 -8.39 -25.50
N VAL A 11 19.51 -8.05 -26.51
CA VAL A 11 20.54 -7.00 -26.40
C VAL A 11 19.91 -5.63 -26.14
N TRP A 12 18.81 -5.30 -26.80
CA TRP A 12 18.07 -4.07 -26.57
C TRP A 12 17.50 -4.02 -25.15
N ALA A 13 16.87 -5.09 -24.67
CA ALA A 13 16.30 -5.15 -23.32
C ALA A 13 17.37 -5.01 -22.24
N GLU A 14 18.54 -5.62 -22.45
CA GLU A 14 19.69 -5.51 -21.53
C GLU A 14 20.25 -4.08 -21.45
N ARG A 15 20.27 -3.38 -22.58
CA ARG A 15 20.65 -1.96 -22.66
C ARG A 15 19.56 -1.00 -22.15
N ASN A 16 18.30 -1.44 -22.12
CA ASN A 16 17.13 -0.61 -21.78
C ASN A 16 16.36 -1.15 -20.57
N LYS A 17 17.07 -1.73 -19.58
CA LYS A 17 16.44 -2.40 -18.42
C LYS A 17 15.37 -1.57 -17.73
N GLU A 18 15.63 -0.29 -17.52
CA GLU A 18 14.70 0.61 -16.84
C GLU A 18 13.42 0.81 -17.66
N ARG A 19 13.57 1.08 -18.96
CA ARG A 19 12.42 1.20 -19.88
C ARG A 19 11.60 -0.08 -19.95
N VAL A 20 12.26 -1.24 -19.99
CA VAL A 20 11.56 -2.54 -19.97
C VAL A 20 10.78 -2.73 -18.67
N ARG A 21 11.36 -2.38 -17.52
CA ARG A 21 10.66 -2.43 -16.21
C ARG A 21 9.44 -1.52 -16.19
N GLN A 22 9.56 -0.30 -16.70
CA GLN A 22 8.46 0.67 -16.77
C GLN A 22 7.32 0.16 -17.67
N LEU A 23 7.65 -0.34 -18.88
CA LEU A 23 6.67 -0.91 -19.79
C LEU A 23 5.96 -2.13 -19.19
N ASN A 24 6.71 -3.05 -18.57
CA ASN A 24 6.14 -4.22 -17.92
C ASN A 24 5.23 -3.83 -16.75
N ARG A 25 5.62 -2.83 -15.95
CA ARG A 25 4.78 -2.30 -14.86
C ARG A 25 3.51 -1.69 -15.41
N ALA A 26 3.60 -0.78 -16.37
CA ALA A 26 2.43 -0.14 -16.98
C ALA A 26 1.47 -1.18 -17.57
N GLY A 27 2.00 -2.18 -18.28
CA GLY A 27 1.21 -3.29 -18.79
C GLY A 27 0.62 -4.19 -17.69
N HIS A 28 1.30 -4.38 -16.56
CA HIS A 28 0.76 -5.10 -15.41
C HIS A 28 -0.38 -4.32 -14.73
N ILE A 29 -0.16 -3.04 -14.44
CA ILE A 29 -1.15 -2.16 -13.80
C ILE A 29 -2.41 -2.06 -14.65
N ARG A 30 -2.25 -1.83 -15.95
CA ARG A 30 -3.39 -1.76 -16.87
C ARG A 30 -4.20 -3.06 -16.90
N ARG A 31 -3.53 -4.22 -16.95
CA ARG A 31 -4.22 -5.52 -16.98
C ARG A 31 -4.88 -5.89 -15.66
N LYS A 32 -4.22 -5.59 -14.54
CA LYS A 32 -4.67 -6.02 -13.21
C LYS A 32 -5.68 -5.05 -12.60
N TYR A 33 -5.51 -3.76 -12.85
CA TYR A 33 -6.25 -2.69 -12.17
C TYR A 33 -7.05 -1.80 -13.12
N GLY A 34 -6.96 -2.02 -14.44
CA GLY A 34 -7.62 -1.15 -15.42
C GLY A 34 -7.06 0.28 -15.47
N MET A 35 -5.91 0.52 -14.85
CA MET A 35 -5.38 1.86 -14.57
C MET A 35 -4.24 2.22 -15.52
N SER A 36 -4.21 3.47 -15.99
CA SER A 36 -3.07 4.02 -16.74
C SER A 36 -1.97 4.56 -15.81
N PRO A 37 -0.75 4.78 -16.29
CA PRO A 37 0.26 5.52 -15.51
C PRO A 37 -0.23 6.89 -15.03
N GLU A 38 -0.98 7.60 -15.87
CA GLU A 38 -1.53 8.93 -15.57
C GLU A 38 -2.60 8.88 -14.47
N ASP A 39 -3.41 7.82 -14.44
CA ASP A 39 -4.37 7.58 -13.34
C ASP A 39 -3.63 7.35 -12.02
N TYR A 40 -2.54 6.57 -12.03
CA TYR A 40 -1.70 6.34 -10.85
C TYR A 40 -1.10 7.65 -10.35
N ASP A 41 -0.56 8.48 -11.24
CA ASP A 41 0.03 9.77 -10.89
C ASP A 41 -1.03 10.76 -10.37
N SER A 42 -2.24 10.71 -10.93
CA SER A 42 -3.38 11.51 -10.45
C SER A 42 -3.79 11.10 -9.04
N LEU A 43 -3.86 9.80 -8.76
CA LEU A 43 -4.16 9.27 -7.42
C LEU A 43 -3.05 9.61 -6.42
N LEU A 44 -1.79 9.48 -6.83
CA LEU A 44 -0.63 9.87 -6.03
C LEU A 44 -0.68 11.35 -5.65
N LYS A 45 -0.99 12.22 -6.62
CA LYS A 45 -1.13 13.66 -6.39
C LYS A 45 -2.31 13.96 -5.45
N ALA A 46 -3.45 13.29 -5.64
CA ALA A 46 -4.61 13.43 -4.74
C ALA A 46 -4.29 13.02 -3.30
N GLN A 47 -3.36 12.07 -3.12
CA GLN A 47 -2.82 11.66 -1.82
C GLN A 47 -1.59 12.46 -1.37
N ASN A 48 -1.28 13.61 -1.98
CA ASN A 48 -0.10 14.41 -1.63
C ASN A 48 1.25 13.65 -1.67
N GLY A 49 1.34 12.60 -2.48
CA GLY A 49 2.54 11.76 -2.57
C GLY A 49 2.76 10.84 -1.37
N THR A 50 1.76 10.62 -0.52
CA THR A 50 1.88 9.82 0.71
C THR A 50 0.99 8.59 0.74
N CYS A 51 1.35 7.64 1.61
CA CYS A 51 0.57 6.47 1.96
C CYS A 51 -0.77 6.88 2.57
N ALA A 52 -1.90 6.40 2.02
CA ALA A 52 -3.24 6.74 2.50
C ALA A 52 -3.58 6.28 3.93
N LEU A 53 -2.70 5.48 4.58
CA LEU A 53 -2.92 4.99 5.94
C LEU A 53 -1.98 5.55 7.01
N CYS A 54 -0.76 5.96 6.63
CA CYS A 54 0.27 6.35 7.60
C CYS A 54 1.09 7.56 7.19
N ASP A 55 0.71 8.22 6.10
CA ASP A 55 1.34 9.45 5.56
C ASP A 55 2.82 9.35 5.20
N ARG A 56 3.40 8.15 5.22
CA ARG A 56 4.75 7.91 4.68
C ARG A 56 4.83 8.34 3.24
N ARG A 57 5.85 9.14 2.90
CA ARG A 57 6.06 9.65 1.54
C ARG A 57 6.54 8.56 0.60
N GLN A 58 6.17 8.62 -0.68
CA GLN A 58 6.64 7.64 -1.66
C GLN A 58 8.17 7.62 -1.79
N GLU A 59 8.83 8.75 -1.54
CA GLU A 59 10.29 8.88 -1.67
C GLU A 59 11.02 8.04 -0.62
N GLU A 60 10.36 7.72 0.49
CA GLU A 60 10.88 6.87 1.56
C GLU A 60 10.77 5.37 1.22
N GLU A 61 10.04 5.01 0.16
CA GLU A 61 9.89 3.62 -0.26
C GLU A 61 11.09 3.15 -1.07
N ARG A 62 11.42 1.86 -0.96
CA ARG A 62 12.59 1.23 -1.62
C ARG A 62 12.71 1.53 -3.12
N TYR A 63 11.58 1.70 -3.80
CA TYR A 63 11.52 1.94 -5.24
C TYR A 63 10.92 3.32 -5.57
N GLY A 64 10.88 4.25 -4.61
CA GLY A 64 10.33 5.60 -4.79
C GLY A 64 8.86 5.61 -5.21
N ARG A 65 8.07 4.63 -4.75
CA ARG A 65 6.69 4.43 -5.20
C ARG A 65 5.86 3.71 -4.16
N LEU A 66 4.58 4.03 -4.14
CA LEU A 66 3.57 3.34 -3.35
C LEU A 66 2.94 2.18 -4.15
N HIS A 67 2.27 1.30 -3.42
CA HIS A 67 1.58 0.12 -3.93
C HIS A 67 0.09 0.42 -4.10
N ILE A 68 -0.51 -0.06 -5.19
CA ILE A 68 -1.95 0.06 -5.43
C ILE A 68 -2.69 -0.94 -4.52
N ASP A 69 -3.47 -0.42 -3.59
CA ASP A 69 -4.39 -1.18 -2.76
C ASP A 69 -5.77 -1.24 -3.41
N HIS A 70 -6.39 -2.42 -3.35
CA HIS A 70 -7.68 -2.68 -3.96
C HIS A 70 -8.48 -3.65 -3.09
N ASP A 71 -9.78 -3.51 -3.18
CA ASP A 71 -10.72 -4.46 -2.62
C ASP A 71 -10.65 -5.78 -3.41
N HIS A 72 -10.45 -6.90 -2.71
CA HIS A 72 -10.23 -8.20 -3.35
C HIS A 72 -11.53 -8.83 -3.90
N GLU A 73 -12.70 -8.34 -3.49
CA GLU A 73 -13.99 -8.86 -3.95
C GLU A 73 -14.49 -8.09 -5.17
N THR A 74 -14.40 -6.76 -5.12
CA THR A 74 -14.94 -5.85 -6.14
C THR A 74 -13.89 -5.36 -7.13
N GLY A 75 -12.60 -5.51 -6.82
CA GLY A 75 -11.49 -4.97 -7.60
C GLY A 75 -11.36 -3.44 -7.53
N ARG A 76 -12.20 -2.77 -6.73
CA ARG A 76 -12.19 -1.30 -6.60
C ARG A 76 -10.89 -0.85 -5.94
N ILE A 77 -10.24 0.14 -6.55
CA ILE A 77 -9.04 0.75 -5.97
C ILE A 77 -9.43 1.56 -4.74
N ARG A 78 -8.71 1.35 -3.64
CA ARG A 78 -8.89 2.10 -2.39
C ARG A 78 -7.90 3.24 -2.24
N GLY A 79 -6.67 3.04 -2.70
CA GLY A 79 -5.62 4.06 -2.63
C GLY A 79 -4.23 3.51 -2.90
N LEU A 80 -3.23 4.35 -2.67
CA LEU A 80 -1.82 3.98 -2.70
C LEU A 80 -1.26 3.87 -1.28
N LEU A 81 -0.61 2.75 -0.99
CA LEU A 81 -0.08 2.41 0.33
C LEU A 81 1.42 2.13 0.27
N CYS A 82 2.14 2.42 1.36
CA CYS A 82 3.52 1.96 1.49
C CYS A 82 3.57 0.43 1.58
N TRP A 83 4.74 -0.16 1.31
CA TRP A 83 4.92 -1.62 1.34
C TRP A 83 4.49 -2.22 2.66
N TRP A 84 4.80 -1.55 3.78
CA TRP A 84 4.45 -2.04 5.11
C TRP A 84 2.93 -2.06 5.32
N CYS A 85 2.23 -0.95 5.08
CA CYS A 85 0.78 -0.89 5.21
C CYS A 85 0.08 -1.84 4.22
N ASN A 86 0.53 -1.90 2.98
CA ASN A 86 -0.07 -2.76 1.95
C ASN A 86 0.12 -4.25 2.29
N HIS A 87 1.33 -4.67 2.65
CA HIS A 87 1.65 -6.10 2.81
C HIS A 87 1.47 -6.62 4.25
N LYS A 88 1.75 -5.79 5.26
CA LYS A 88 1.73 -6.23 6.67
C LYS A 88 0.42 -5.89 7.38
N THR A 89 -0.20 -4.77 7.03
CA THR A 89 -1.46 -4.34 7.65
C THR A 89 -2.65 -4.85 6.86
N ILE A 90 -2.89 -4.31 5.67
CA ILE A 90 -4.12 -4.59 4.90
C ILE A 90 -4.05 -5.97 4.22
N GLY A 91 -2.92 -6.31 3.60
CA GLY A 91 -2.78 -7.58 2.88
C GLY A 91 -2.90 -8.84 3.74
N LYS A 92 -2.77 -8.71 5.06
CA LYS A 92 -2.96 -9.81 6.03
C LYS A 92 -4.30 -9.77 6.76
N HIS A 93 -4.95 -8.61 6.77
CA HIS A 93 -6.16 -8.35 7.55
C HIS A 93 -7.15 -7.63 6.62
N ASN A 94 -7.98 -8.40 5.93
CA ASN A 94 -8.96 -7.89 4.96
C ASN A 94 -10.36 -7.68 5.56
N ASP A 95 -10.57 -8.06 6.82
CA ASP A 95 -11.83 -7.83 7.54
C ASP A 95 -11.79 -6.47 8.25
N PRO A 96 -12.62 -5.48 7.86
CA PRO A 96 -12.71 -4.20 8.54
C PRO A 96 -13.04 -4.32 10.04
N MET A 97 -13.78 -5.38 10.42
CA MET A 97 -14.17 -5.60 11.81
C MET A 97 -12.98 -5.93 12.70
N PHE A 98 -11.91 -6.50 12.15
CA PHE A 98 -10.66 -6.71 12.88
C PHE A 98 -10.05 -5.38 13.33
N PHE A 99 -9.99 -4.38 12.44
CA PHE A 99 -9.47 -3.05 12.79
C PHE A 99 -10.37 -2.30 13.76
N TYR A 100 -11.70 -2.47 13.64
CA TYR A 100 -12.63 -1.91 14.61
C TYR A 100 -12.41 -2.49 16.02
N ARG A 101 -12.17 -3.81 16.12
CA ARG A 101 -11.84 -4.47 17.40
C ARG A 101 -10.51 -3.97 17.96
N ILE A 102 -9.48 -3.79 17.13
CA ILE A 102 -8.21 -3.17 17.54
C ILE A 102 -8.46 -1.77 18.09
N TYR A 103 -9.20 -0.93 17.36
CA TYR A 103 -9.54 0.42 17.81
C TYR A 103 -10.20 0.37 19.20
N LYS A 104 -11.22 -0.48 19.39
CA LYS A 104 -11.90 -0.65 20.68
C LYS A 104 -10.98 -1.17 21.80
N TYR A 105 -10.05 -2.06 21.47
CA TYR A 105 -9.08 -2.61 22.42
C TYR A 105 -8.04 -1.57 22.87
N LEU A 106 -7.61 -0.67 21.98
CA LEU A 106 -6.64 0.38 22.27
C LEU A 106 -7.24 1.61 22.98
N GLN A 107 -8.56 1.76 22.97
CA GLN A 107 -9.21 2.78 23.79
C GLN A 107 -8.86 2.53 25.27
N PRO A 108 -8.75 3.59 26.09
CA PRO A 108 -8.51 3.48 27.52
C PRO A 108 -9.76 2.91 28.21
N ASN A 109 -9.97 1.61 28.01
CA ASN A 109 -11.00 0.83 28.68
C ASN A 109 -10.25 -0.15 29.56
N VAL A 110 -10.25 0.14 30.85
CA VAL A 110 -9.72 -0.78 31.83
C VAL A 110 -10.73 -1.94 31.94
N PRO A 111 -10.35 -3.18 31.58
CA PRO A 111 -11.24 -4.32 31.79
C PRO A 111 -11.59 -4.42 33.27
N GLU A 112 -12.84 -4.75 33.60
CA GLU A 112 -13.29 -4.82 35.00
C GLU A 112 -12.40 -5.75 35.84
N VAL A 113 -11.99 -6.87 35.25
CA VAL A 113 -11.02 -7.82 35.82
C VAL A 113 -9.68 -7.16 36.17
N ALA A 114 -9.19 -6.21 35.37
CA ALA A 114 -7.93 -5.51 35.67
C ALA A 114 -8.08 -4.54 36.84
N LYS A 115 -9.26 -3.92 37.02
CA LYS A 115 -9.59 -3.11 38.21
C LYS A 115 -9.65 -3.98 39.46
N GLU A 116 -10.35 -5.10 39.38
CA GLU A 116 -10.48 -6.08 40.48
C GLU A 116 -9.12 -6.65 40.90
N MET A 117 -8.19 -6.83 39.96
CA MET A 117 -6.82 -7.28 40.22
C MET A 117 -5.87 -6.15 40.66
N GLY A 118 -6.35 -4.91 40.82
CA GLY A 118 -5.54 -3.77 41.26
C GLY A 118 -4.41 -3.39 40.29
N MET A 119 -4.52 -3.76 39.01
CA MET A 119 -3.48 -3.55 37.98
C MET A 119 -3.51 -2.16 37.34
N VAL A 120 -4.25 -1.23 37.93
CA VAL A 120 -4.57 0.08 37.36
C VAL A 120 -4.11 1.11 38.37
N THR A 121 -3.05 1.83 38.06
CA THR A 121 -2.73 3.08 38.77
C THR A 121 -3.52 4.16 38.08
N ASP A 122 -4.35 4.89 38.82
CA ASP A 122 -5.04 6.07 38.32
C ASP A 122 -3.98 7.01 37.72
N ALA A 123 -3.91 7.03 36.39
CA ALA A 123 -3.15 8.06 35.68
C ALA A 123 -4.05 9.30 35.72
N GLU A 124 -3.97 10.03 36.84
CA GLU A 124 -4.58 11.34 36.97
C GLU A 124 -4.10 12.23 35.82
N ASP A 125 -5.07 12.84 35.13
CA ASP A 125 -4.92 13.71 33.99
C ASP A 125 -3.85 14.79 34.23
N SER A 126 -2.90 14.91 33.30
CA SER A 126 -1.96 16.05 33.20
C SER A 126 -2.07 16.72 31.84
#